data_AF-A0A1H3YND6-F1
#
_entry.id   AF-A0A1H3YND6-F1
#
_cell.length_a   1.000
_cell.length_b   1.000
_cell.length_c   1.000
_cell.angle_alpha   90.00
_cell.angle_beta   90.00
_cell.angle_gamma   90.00
#
_symmetry.space_group_name_H-M   'P 1'
#
loop_
_entity.id
_entity.type
_entity.pdbx_description
1 polymer ?
#
loop_
_entity_poly.entity_id
_entity_poly.type
_entity_poly.pdbx_seq_one_letter_code
_entity_poly.pdbx_strand_id
1 'polypeptide(L)'
;MLLNQIIKDNLNLKKDWAKQYYDIADIDDRERVLRELISLSDNYESFQESVDPKIIDGFASEDEYRQFFSDNERRLEILLKRYPEAIKNQTRADRFAMAWLNLLTDSRMGINFLNRNRVRKDVTRCLRDLLVIDFVADDILCQEWAQFAEFWIKSCTRDTTYDSTAFGLLRLNDKRLGSKIASEIIDVTFTLPEKFGYTEECAPLRNIFRQTFLKMIDHGDIYWSEAVSDKNDLL
;
A
#
# COMPACT_ATOMS: atom_id res chain seq x y z
N MET A 1 24.36 -0.23 -20.86
CA MET A 1 23.93 -1.05 -22.01
C MET A 1 22.61 -1.77 -21.76
N LEU A 2 22.34 -2.35 -20.57
CA LEU A 2 21.02 -2.90 -20.22
C LEU A 2 19.93 -1.84 -19.95
N LEU A 3 20.31 -0.66 -19.42
CA LEU A 3 19.42 0.50 -19.19
C LEU A 3 18.66 0.92 -20.45
N ASN A 4 19.39 1.11 -21.55
CA ASN A 4 18.79 1.52 -22.82
C ASN A 4 17.87 0.44 -23.39
N GLN A 5 18.06 -0.83 -23.04
CA GLN A 5 17.21 -1.91 -23.52
C GLN A 5 15.95 -2.04 -22.65
N ILE A 6 16.05 -1.93 -21.33
CA ILE A 6 14.88 -1.97 -20.43
C ILE A 6 14.02 -0.69 -20.59
N ILE A 7 14.66 0.47 -20.73
CA ILE A 7 13.97 1.75 -20.97
C ILE A 7 13.38 1.79 -22.39
N LYS A 8 14.07 1.30 -23.44
CA LYS A 8 13.52 1.26 -24.81
C LYS A 8 12.47 0.16 -25.01
N ASP A 9 12.64 -1.01 -24.40
CA ASP A 9 11.78 -2.17 -24.68
C ASP A 9 10.56 -2.24 -23.75
N ASN A 10 10.61 -1.66 -22.53
CA ASN A 10 9.55 -1.85 -21.52
C ASN A 10 8.96 -0.57 -20.93
N LEU A 11 9.65 0.58 -20.99
CA LEU A 11 9.15 1.82 -20.38
C LEU A 11 8.55 2.74 -21.43
N ASN A 12 7.27 2.53 -21.73
CA ASN A 12 6.45 3.61 -22.27
C ASN A 12 6.13 4.58 -21.11
N LEU A 13 7.13 5.39 -20.71
CA LEU A 13 7.09 6.33 -19.59
C LEU A 13 5.88 7.27 -19.61
N LYS A 14 5.24 7.41 -20.79
CA LYS A 14 4.11 8.31 -21.05
C LYS A 14 2.78 7.89 -20.46
N LYS A 15 2.33 6.65 -20.68
CA LYS A 15 0.88 6.38 -20.63
C LYS A 15 0.38 5.63 -19.42
N ASP A 16 1.25 4.92 -18.70
CA ASP A 16 0.84 4.13 -17.55
C ASP A 16 1.98 3.95 -16.50
N TRP A 17 3.00 4.82 -16.48
CA TRP A 17 4.14 4.65 -15.56
C TRP A 17 3.71 4.46 -14.10
N ALA A 18 2.75 5.27 -13.62
CA ALA A 18 2.21 5.13 -12.26
C ALA A 18 1.62 3.73 -11.98
N LYS A 19 1.08 3.03 -13.00
CA LYS A 19 0.60 1.65 -12.87
C LYS A 19 1.75 0.65 -13.02
N GLN A 20 2.59 0.83 -14.04
CA GLN A 20 3.75 -0.02 -14.32
C GLN A 20 4.74 -0.08 -13.16
N TYR A 21 4.87 1.01 -12.39
CA TYR A 21 5.65 1.08 -11.17
C TYR A 21 5.30 -0.08 -10.20
N TYR A 22 4.01 -0.40 -10.05
CA TYR A 22 3.54 -1.45 -9.16
C TYR A 22 3.64 -2.86 -9.76
N ASP A 23 3.84 -2.98 -11.09
CA ASP A 23 4.06 -4.26 -11.78
C ASP A 23 5.49 -4.80 -11.56
N ILE A 24 6.44 -3.95 -11.16
CA ILE A 24 7.80 -4.36 -10.82
C ILE A 24 7.77 -5.08 -9.47
N ALA A 25 7.75 -6.41 -9.49
CA ALA A 25 7.59 -7.22 -8.27
C ALA A 25 8.81 -7.19 -7.33
N ASP A 26 10.02 -7.16 -7.90
CA ASP A 26 11.26 -7.08 -7.11
C ASP A 26 11.48 -5.64 -6.61
N ILE A 27 11.64 -5.49 -5.29
CA ILE A 27 11.71 -4.18 -4.63
C ILE A 27 13.03 -3.47 -4.94
N ASP A 28 14.12 -4.20 -5.12
CA ASP A 28 15.43 -3.61 -5.43
C ASP A 28 15.47 -3.15 -6.89
N ASP A 29 14.84 -3.90 -7.79
CA ASP A 29 14.60 -3.44 -9.17
C ASP A 29 13.70 -2.21 -9.21
N ARG A 30 12.62 -2.19 -8.42
CA ARG A 30 11.69 -1.05 -8.34
C ARG A 30 12.39 0.21 -7.84
N GLU A 31 13.20 0.09 -6.79
CA GLU A 31 14.02 1.20 -6.30
C GLU A 31 15.04 1.67 -7.34
N ARG A 32 15.75 0.72 -7.98
CA ARG A 32 16.74 1.04 -9.01
C ARG A 32 16.14 1.86 -10.13
N VAL A 33 14.97 1.46 -10.65
CA VAL A 33 14.27 2.22 -11.70
C VAL A 33 13.89 3.61 -11.22
N LEU A 34 13.36 3.78 -10.00
CA LEU A 34 13.05 5.11 -9.47
C LEU A 34 14.30 6.00 -9.38
N ARG A 35 15.40 5.49 -8.85
CA ARG A 35 16.66 6.26 -8.74
C ARG A 35 17.23 6.64 -10.10
N GLU A 36 17.16 5.73 -11.07
CA GLU A 36 17.57 5.99 -12.44
C GLU A 36 16.66 7.04 -13.09
N LEU A 37 15.34 7.01 -12.85
CA LEU A 37 14.45 8.05 -13.33
C LEU A 37 14.75 9.40 -12.69
N ILE A 38 14.89 9.46 -11.37
CA ILE A 38 15.15 10.72 -10.65
C ILE A 38 16.49 11.34 -11.08
N SER A 39 17.53 10.55 -11.34
CA SER A 39 18.82 11.10 -11.80
C SER A 39 18.75 11.73 -13.20
N LEU A 40 17.70 11.46 -13.98
CA LEU A 40 17.43 12.17 -15.23
C LEU A 40 16.91 13.60 -15.00
N SER A 41 16.43 13.92 -13.79
CA SER A 41 15.85 15.23 -13.45
C SER A 41 16.89 16.32 -13.20
N ASP A 42 18.12 15.96 -12.85
CA ASP A 42 19.17 16.87 -12.37
C ASP A 42 19.69 17.86 -13.42
N ASN A 43 19.18 17.82 -14.66
CA ASN A 43 19.71 18.61 -15.77
C ASN A 43 18.66 18.94 -16.85
N TYR A 44 17.54 19.61 -16.55
CA TYR A 44 16.53 19.94 -17.57
C TYR A 44 17.11 20.55 -18.88
N GLU A 45 18.03 21.52 -18.78
CA GLU A 45 18.67 22.16 -19.93
C GLU A 45 19.69 21.24 -20.64
N SER A 46 20.49 20.46 -19.90
CA SER A 46 21.45 19.51 -20.51
C SER A 46 20.80 18.20 -20.98
N PHE A 47 19.59 17.89 -20.49
CA PHE A 47 18.76 16.72 -20.81
C PHE A 47 18.06 16.92 -22.16
N GLN A 48 17.60 18.14 -22.46
CA GLN A 48 17.08 18.49 -23.80
C GLN A 48 18.08 18.21 -24.93
N GLU A 49 19.37 18.37 -24.68
CA GLU A 49 20.42 18.15 -25.69
C GLU A 49 20.94 16.70 -25.77
N SER A 50 20.79 15.90 -24.70
CA SER A 50 21.44 14.58 -24.57
C SER A 50 20.49 13.38 -24.51
N VAL A 51 19.18 13.62 -24.33
CA VAL A 51 18.18 12.56 -24.22
C VAL A 51 17.34 12.47 -25.48
N ASP A 52 16.94 11.24 -25.83
CA ASP A 52 16.11 10.96 -27.00
C ASP A 52 14.88 11.89 -26.99
N PRO A 53 14.71 12.75 -28.01
CA PRO A 53 13.59 13.68 -28.11
C PRO A 53 12.23 13.01 -27.87
N LYS A 54 12.09 11.70 -28.13
CA LYS A 54 10.86 10.93 -27.85
C LYS A 54 10.46 10.86 -26.37
N ILE A 55 11.43 10.97 -25.46
CA ILE A 55 11.19 11.02 -24.00
C ILE A 55 10.68 12.41 -23.61
N ILE A 56 11.17 13.46 -24.26
CA ILE A 56 10.83 14.88 -23.99
C ILE A 56 9.54 15.31 -24.68
N ASP A 57 9.30 14.82 -25.90
CA ASP A 57 8.07 14.95 -26.70
C ASP A 57 6.83 14.33 -26.01
N GLY A 58 6.95 13.95 -24.74
CA GLY A 58 5.91 13.36 -23.95
C GLY A 58 5.28 14.13 -22.85
N PHE A 59 5.92 15.23 -22.48
CA PHE A 59 5.36 16.15 -21.52
C PHE A 59 4.72 17.28 -22.33
N ALA A 60 3.46 17.58 -22.03
CA ALA A 60 2.73 18.68 -22.64
C ALA A 60 3.25 20.04 -22.15
N SER A 61 3.92 20.08 -20.99
CA SER A 61 4.54 21.28 -20.43
C SER A 61 5.74 20.97 -19.52
N GLU A 62 6.52 22.01 -19.20
CA GLU A 62 7.57 21.95 -18.19
C GLU A 62 7.01 21.62 -16.78
N ASP A 63 5.81 22.11 -16.46
CA ASP A 63 5.14 21.79 -15.20
C ASP A 63 4.83 20.28 -15.07
N GLU A 64 4.35 19.65 -16.16
CA GLU A 64 4.10 18.21 -16.18
C GLU A 64 5.40 17.40 -16.02
N TYR A 65 6.48 17.86 -16.64
CA TYR A 65 7.81 17.29 -16.46
C TYR A 65 8.25 17.38 -15.00
N ARG A 66 8.19 18.57 -14.39
CA ARG A 66 8.59 18.80 -12.99
C ARG A 66 7.75 17.95 -12.03
N GLN A 67 6.44 17.89 -12.25
CA GLN A 67 5.54 17.07 -11.46
C GLN A 67 5.88 15.58 -11.58
N PHE A 68 6.19 15.09 -12.79
CA PHE A 68 6.56 13.69 -12.99
C PHE A 68 7.78 13.28 -12.15
N PHE A 69 8.84 14.09 -12.08
CA PHE A 69 10.01 13.77 -11.26
C PHE A 69 9.72 13.94 -9.77
N SER A 70 9.04 15.01 -9.38
CA SER A 70 8.59 15.21 -7.98
C SER A 70 7.76 14.04 -7.48
N ASP A 71 6.86 13.50 -8.31
CA ASP A 71 6.05 12.34 -7.97
C ASP A 71 6.91 11.08 -7.80
N ASN A 72 7.98 10.93 -8.58
CA ASN A 72 8.89 9.79 -8.47
C ASN A 72 9.81 9.89 -7.25
N GLU A 73 10.26 11.09 -6.88
CA GLU A 73 10.94 11.34 -5.61
C GLU A 73 10.06 10.97 -4.43
N ARG A 74 8.78 11.34 -4.51
CA ARG A 74 7.78 10.98 -3.50
C ARG A 74 7.56 9.47 -3.41
N ARG A 75 7.46 8.77 -4.56
CA ARG A 75 7.41 7.29 -4.61
C ARG A 75 8.65 6.67 -3.97
N LEU A 76 9.84 7.21 -4.25
CA LEU A 76 11.09 6.72 -3.67
C LEU A 76 11.11 6.90 -2.15
N GLU A 77 10.67 8.05 -1.65
CA GLU A 77 10.58 8.30 -0.21
C GLU A 77 9.67 7.26 0.48
N ILE A 78 8.48 7.03 -0.07
CA ILE A 78 7.51 6.06 0.46
C ILE A 78 8.10 4.64 0.39
N LEU A 79 8.70 4.27 -0.74
CA LEU A 79 9.32 2.96 -0.94
C LEU A 79 10.40 2.70 0.12
N LEU A 80 11.28 3.66 0.38
CA LEU A 80 12.36 3.52 1.37
C LEU A 80 11.85 3.49 2.81
N LYS A 81 10.71 4.13 3.09
CA LYS A 81 10.06 4.02 4.41
C LYS A 81 9.39 2.66 4.60
N ARG A 82 8.73 2.12 3.57
CA ARG A 82 8.08 0.80 3.60
C ARG A 82 9.10 -0.33 3.60
N TYR A 83 10.10 -0.24 2.73
CA TYR A 83 11.20 -1.18 2.60
C TYR A 83 12.49 -0.42 2.90
N PRO A 84 13.02 -0.46 4.13
CA PRO A 84 14.32 0.14 4.44
C PRO A 84 15.44 -0.53 3.63
N GLU A 85 16.58 0.15 3.49
CA GLU A 85 17.75 -0.40 2.80
C GLU A 85 18.12 -1.80 3.31
N ALA A 86 18.44 -2.69 2.37
CA ALA A 86 18.81 -4.05 2.68
C ALA A 86 20.08 -4.08 3.54
N ILE A 87 20.03 -4.86 4.62
CA ILE A 87 21.27 -5.34 5.23
C ILE A 87 21.86 -6.35 4.24
N LYS A 88 23.17 -6.26 3.96
CA LYS A 88 23.86 -7.08 2.96
C LYS A 88 23.44 -8.56 3.05
N ASN A 89 23.03 -9.13 1.92
CA ASN A 89 22.55 -10.52 1.75
C ASN A 89 21.25 -10.86 2.50
N GLN A 90 20.39 -9.87 2.80
CA GLN A 90 19.08 -10.10 3.39
C GLN A 90 17.98 -9.48 2.53
N THR A 91 16.86 -10.21 2.40
CA THR A 91 15.64 -9.65 1.81
C THR A 91 15.13 -8.52 2.70
N ARG A 92 14.70 -7.42 2.09
CA ARG A 92 14.14 -6.26 2.80
C ARG A 92 12.82 -6.63 3.44
N ALA A 93 12.65 -6.24 4.70
CA ALA A 93 11.39 -6.42 5.41
C ALA A 93 10.36 -5.39 4.92
N ASP A 94 9.13 -5.84 4.67
CA ASP A 94 7.99 -4.97 4.41
C ASP A 94 7.45 -4.42 5.74
N ARG A 95 7.74 -3.16 6.06
CA ARG A 95 7.26 -2.51 7.28
C ARG A 95 5.76 -2.36 7.33
N PHE A 96 5.08 -2.21 6.18
CA PHE A 96 3.61 -2.13 6.17
C PHE A 96 3.01 -3.47 6.60
N ALA A 97 3.49 -4.57 6.00
CA ALA A 97 3.01 -5.90 6.36
C ALA A 97 3.29 -6.24 7.84
N MET A 98 4.50 -5.92 8.32
CA MET A 98 4.86 -6.12 9.73
C MET A 98 3.98 -5.30 10.68
N ALA A 99 3.77 -4.02 10.37
CA ALA A 99 2.91 -3.14 11.18
C ALA A 99 1.46 -3.62 11.19
N TRP A 100 0.93 -4.01 10.03
CA TRP A 100 -0.44 -4.53 9.91
C TRP A 100 -0.65 -5.81 10.75
N LEU A 101 0.27 -6.78 10.66
CA LEU A 101 0.21 -8.01 11.45
C LEU A 101 0.32 -7.75 12.96
N ASN A 102 1.14 -6.78 13.37
CA ASN A 102 1.26 -6.37 14.77
C ASN A 102 -0.05 -5.74 15.27
N LEU A 103 -0.69 -4.88 14.48
CA LEU A 103 -1.98 -4.27 14.81
C LEU A 103 -3.09 -5.33 14.92
N LEU A 104 -3.12 -6.32 14.02
CA LEU A 104 -4.04 -7.47 14.14
C LEU A 104 -3.79 -8.30 15.40
N THR A 105 -2.52 -8.45 15.79
CA THR A 105 -2.17 -9.18 17.01
C THR A 105 -2.66 -8.41 18.24
N ASP A 106 -2.38 -7.11 18.31
CA ASP A 106 -2.81 -6.25 19.42
C ASP A 106 -4.34 -6.10 19.49
N SER A 107 -5.05 -6.11 18.35
CA SER A 107 -6.53 -6.05 18.35
C SER A 107 -7.16 -7.30 18.97
N ARG A 108 -6.56 -8.48 18.74
CA ARG A 108 -7.05 -9.79 19.23
C ARG A 108 -6.70 -10.07 20.69
N MET A 109 -5.57 -9.59 21.18
CA MET A 109 -5.11 -9.87 22.56
C MET A 109 -5.87 -9.09 23.64
N GLY A 110 -6.64 -8.07 23.27
CA GLY A 110 -7.39 -7.23 24.19
C GLY A 110 -6.52 -6.24 24.98
N ILE A 111 -7.14 -5.12 25.38
CA ILE A 111 -6.48 -4.05 26.12
C ILE A 111 -7.02 -4.01 27.55
N ASN A 112 -6.12 -4.10 28.52
CA ASN A 112 -6.40 -3.94 29.94
C ASN A 112 -5.51 -2.84 30.55
N PHE A 113 -5.75 -2.48 31.81
CA PHE A 113 -5.01 -1.40 32.47
C PHE A 113 -3.49 -1.62 32.48
N LEU A 114 -3.03 -2.88 32.61
CA LEU A 114 -1.60 -3.21 32.72
C LEU A 114 -0.87 -3.09 31.39
N ASN A 115 -1.50 -3.46 30.28
CA ASN A 115 -0.88 -3.43 28.95
C ASN A 115 -1.16 -2.15 28.14
N ARG A 116 -2.09 -1.28 28.58
CA ARG A 116 -2.56 -0.11 27.81
C ARG A 116 -1.44 0.78 27.30
N ASN A 117 -0.45 1.10 28.13
CA ASN A 117 0.65 1.97 27.74
C ASN A 117 1.60 1.32 26.74
N ARG A 118 1.84 0.00 26.88
CA ARG A 118 2.62 -0.78 25.92
C ARG A 118 1.91 -0.80 24.58
N VAL A 119 0.63 -1.19 24.57
CA VAL A 119 -0.18 -1.26 23.35
C VAL A 119 -0.31 0.10 22.69
N ARG A 120 -0.48 1.20 23.44
CA ARG A 120 -0.47 2.56 22.87
C ARG A 120 0.83 2.83 22.10
N LYS A 121 1.99 2.52 22.70
CA LYS A 121 3.30 2.72 22.06
C LYS A 121 3.44 1.85 20.81
N ASP A 122 3.02 0.59 20.89
CA ASP A 122 3.07 -0.35 19.77
C ASP A 122 2.14 0.09 18.62
N VAL A 123 0.89 0.48 18.91
CA VAL A 123 -0.05 1.04 17.92
C VAL A 123 0.51 2.30 17.29
N THR A 124 1.02 3.26 18.09
CA THR A 124 1.60 4.50 17.56
C THR A 124 2.79 4.19 16.62
N ARG A 125 3.65 3.24 16.98
CA ARG A 125 4.75 2.79 16.13
C ARG A 125 4.22 2.19 14.82
N CYS A 126 3.26 1.29 14.89
CA CYS A 126 2.72 0.64 13.69
C CYS A 126 2.00 1.65 12.77
N LEU A 127 1.30 2.64 13.32
CA LEU A 127 0.70 3.71 12.52
C LEU A 127 1.74 4.61 11.84
N ARG A 128 2.90 4.86 12.48
CA ARG A 128 4.05 5.51 11.83
C ARG A 128 4.64 4.64 10.73
N ASP A 129 4.81 3.35 10.98
CA ASP A 129 5.35 2.42 9.99
C ASP A 129 4.44 2.29 8.76
N LEU A 130 3.11 2.41 8.95
CA LEU A 130 2.11 2.49 7.88
C LEU A 130 2.00 3.90 7.25
N LEU A 131 2.77 4.88 7.72
CA LEU A 131 2.72 6.28 7.29
C LEU A 131 1.35 6.95 7.49
N VAL A 132 0.58 6.50 8.47
CA VAL A 132 -0.73 7.09 8.84
C VAL A 132 -0.56 8.36 9.64
N ILE A 133 0.46 8.42 10.50
CA ILE A 133 0.77 9.57 11.34
C ILE A 133 2.16 10.13 11.02
N ASP A 134 2.33 11.42 11.28
CA ASP A 134 3.56 12.17 10.99
C ASP A 134 3.96 12.15 9.50
N PHE A 135 2.98 11.96 8.60
CA PHE A 135 3.18 11.86 7.15
C PHE A 135 1.92 12.28 6.37
N VAL A 136 2.09 12.95 5.22
CA VAL A 136 0.96 13.45 4.42
C VAL A 136 0.35 12.34 3.57
N ALA A 137 -0.98 12.17 3.68
CA ALA A 137 -1.77 11.25 2.85
C ALA A 137 -2.11 11.88 1.49
N ASP A 138 -1.09 12.03 0.64
CA ASP A 138 -1.25 12.45 -0.76
C ASP A 138 -1.69 11.28 -1.67
N ASP A 139 -1.93 11.59 -2.95
CA ASP A 139 -2.39 10.61 -3.95
C ASP A 139 -1.40 9.47 -4.17
N ILE A 140 -0.11 9.69 -3.95
CA ILE A 140 0.95 8.69 -4.14
C ILE A 140 0.97 7.71 -2.97
N LEU A 141 0.84 8.21 -1.74
CA LEU A 141 0.68 7.32 -0.58
C LEU A 141 -0.65 6.56 -0.65
N CYS A 142 -1.72 7.19 -1.11
CA CYS A 142 -3.00 6.50 -1.34
C CYS A 142 -2.86 5.35 -2.34
N GLN A 143 -2.07 5.53 -3.41
CA GLN A 143 -1.74 4.46 -4.37
C GLN A 143 -0.92 3.34 -3.69
N GLU A 144 0.06 3.68 -2.86
CA GLU A 144 0.87 2.68 -2.13
C GLU A 144 0.01 1.86 -1.16
N TRP A 145 -0.89 2.52 -0.42
CA TRP A 145 -1.86 1.84 0.45
C TRP A 145 -2.83 0.97 -0.35
N ALA A 146 -3.26 1.40 -1.54
CA ALA A 146 -4.12 0.60 -2.39
C ALA A 146 -3.41 -0.68 -2.86
N GLN A 147 -2.14 -0.56 -3.28
CA GLN A 147 -1.32 -1.72 -3.64
C GLN A 147 -1.10 -2.65 -2.45
N PHE A 148 -0.83 -2.10 -1.26
CA PHE A 148 -0.67 -2.89 -0.05
C PHE A 148 -1.97 -3.59 0.35
N ALA A 149 -3.11 -2.91 0.28
CA ALA A 149 -4.43 -3.49 0.55
C ALA A 149 -4.73 -4.66 -0.42
N GLU A 150 -4.43 -4.48 -1.70
CA GLU A 150 -4.60 -5.54 -2.70
C GLU A 150 -3.70 -6.75 -2.41
N PHE A 151 -2.43 -6.51 -2.06
CA PHE A 151 -1.51 -7.56 -1.61
C PHE A 151 -2.05 -8.31 -0.38
N TRP A 152 -2.48 -7.58 0.65
CA TRP A 152 -3.03 -8.15 1.87
C TRP A 152 -4.27 -9.01 1.59
N ILE A 153 -5.26 -8.47 0.88
CA ILE A 153 -6.49 -9.20 0.56
C ILE A 153 -6.19 -10.44 -0.29
N LYS A 154 -5.29 -10.34 -1.28
CA LYS A 154 -4.81 -11.51 -2.06
C LYS A 154 -4.13 -12.55 -1.18
N SER A 155 -3.38 -12.14 -0.16
CA SER A 155 -2.73 -13.08 0.76
C SER A 155 -3.76 -13.85 1.59
N CYS A 156 -4.87 -13.23 1.96
CA CYS A 156 -5.97 -13.89 2.67
C CYS A 156 -6.73 -14.91 1.79
N THR A 157 -6.81 -14.69 0.48
CA THR A 157 -7.56 -15.55 -0.46
C THR A 157 -6.76 -16.69 -1.07
N ARG A 158 -5.41 -16.60 -1.08
CA ARG A 158 -4.51 -17.62 -1.64
C ARG A 158 -4.10 -18.71 -0.64
N ASP A 159 -4.51 -18.62 0.62
CA ASP A 159 -4.17 -19.59 1.65
C ASP A 159 -4.96 -20.89 1.43
N THR A 160 -4.28 -21.92 0.91
CA THR A 160 -4.86 -23.20 0.45
C THR A 160 -5.41 -24.09 1.57
N THR A 161 -5.37 -23.63 2.83
CA THR A 161 -6.14 -24.25 3.92
C THR A 161 -7.66 -23.99 3.80
N TYR A 162 -8.11 -23.19 2.84
CA TYR A 162 -9.52 -22.84 2.64
C TYR A 162 -10.17 -23.42 1.37
N ASP A 163 -9.43 -24.18 0.54
CA ASP A 163 -9.95 -24.67 -0.74
C ASP A 163 -10.67 -26.02 -0.61
N SER A 164 -11.96 -25.93 -0.32
CA SER A 164 -12.94 -26.90 -0.82
C SER A 164 -14.14 -26.13 -1.37
N THR A 165 -14.25 -26.02 -2.70
CA THR A 165 -15.04 -26.95 -3.53
C THR A 165 -15.20 -26.37 -4.94
N ALA A 166 -14.98 -27.22 -5.94
CA ALA A 166 -15.26 -26.99 -7.33
C ALA A 166 -16.74 -26.68 -7.62
N PHE A 167 -17.00 -25.97 -8.71
CA PHE A 167 -18.30 -25.79 -9.38
C PHE A 167 -19.41 -25.01 -8.63
N GLY A 168 -19.53 -23.71 -8.95
CA GLY A 168 -20.81 -23.09 -9.35
C GLY A 168 -21.94 -22.95 -8.33
N LEU A 169 -21.75 -23.31 -7.06
CA LEU A 169 -22.74 -23.14 -5.99
C LEU A 169 -22.06 -22.38 -4.84
N LEU A 170 -22.68 -21.25 -4.45
CA LEU A 170 -22.27 -20.33 -3.37
C LEU A 170 -21.36 -20.98 -2.30
N ARG A 171 -20.10 -20.55 -2.22
CA ARG A 171 -19.19 -20.98 -1.15
C ARG A 171 -19.56 -20.21 0.13
N LEU A 172 -20.12 -20.90 1.12
CA LEU A 172 -20.18 -20.41 2.52
C LEU A 172 -18.78 -20.02 3.07
N ASN A 173 -17.70 -20.56 2.48
CA ASN A 173 -16.32 -20.17 2.77
C ASN A 173 -16.01 -18.73 2.29
N ASP A 174 -16.64 -18.23 1.22
CA ASP A 174 -16.39 -16.87 0.71
C ASP A 174 -17.07 -15.82 1.59
N LYS A 175 -18.28 -16.10 2.12
CA LYS A 175 -18.94 -15.22 3.11
C LYS A 175 -18.11 -15.11 4.39
N ARG A 176 -17.72 -16.24 4.99
CA ARG A 176 -16.93 -16.22 6.24
C ARG A 176 -15.59 -15.52 6.05
N LEU A 177 -14.92 -15.77 4.93
CA LEU A 177 -13.66 -15.12 4.60
C LEU A 177 -13.84 -13.61 4.38
N GLY A 178 -14.85 -13.21 3.59
CA GLY A 178 -15.19 -11.81 3.35
C GLY A 178 -15.52 -11.05 4.65
N SER A 179 -16.38 -11.60 5.50
CA SER A 179 -16.69 -11.00 6.81
C SER A 179 -15.46 -10.92 7.71
N LYS A 180 -14.60 -11.94 7.71
CA LYS A 180 -13.35 -11.93 8.49
C LYS A 180 -12.40 -10.82 8.01
N ILE A 181 -12.17 -10.71 6.71
CA ILE A 181 -11.30 -9.69 6.13
C ILE A 181 -11.87 -8.29 6.45
N ALA A 182 -13.17 -8.06 6.28
CA ALA A 182 -13.81 -6.79 6.62
C ALA A 182 -13.62 -6.43 8.11
N SER A 183 -13.87 -7.39 9.01
CA SER A 183 -13.69 -7.20 10.46
C SER A 183 -12.24 -6.89 10.83
N GLU A 184 -11.27 -7.57 10.23
CA GLU A 184 -9.84 -7.32 10.44
C GLU A 184 -9.41 -5.94 9.95
N ILE A 185 -9.92 -5.49 8.79
CA ILE A 185 -9.68 -4.13 8.29
C ILE A 185 -10.24 -3.10 9.27
N ILE A 186 -11.47 -3.28 9.75
CA ILE A 186 -12.10 -2.37 10.71
C ILE A 186 -11.34 -2.36 12.04
N ASP A 187 -10.88 -3.52 12.51
CA ASP A 187 -10.10 -3.60 13.75
C ASP A 187 -8.79 -2.83 13.67
N VAL A 188 -8.06 -2.94 12.56
CA VAL A 188 -6.77 -2.27 12.37
C VAL A 188 -6.93 -0.77 12.09
N THR A 189 -7.97 -0.37 11.35
CA THR A 189 -8.12 1.00 10.85
C THR A 189 -9.15 1.85 11.61
N PHE A 190 -9.84 1.26 12.59
CA PHE A 190 -10.85 1.95 13.41
C PHE A 190 -10.85 1.46 14.86
N THR A 191 -11.26 0.23 15.15
CA THR A 191 -11.55 -0.24 16.53
C THR A 191 -10.34 -0.13 17.47
N LEU A 192 -9.15 -0.53 17.01
CA LEU A 192 -7.93 -0.44 17.81
C LEU A 192 -7.40 1.02 17.88
N PRO A 193 -7.26 1.76 16.76
CA PRO A 193 -6.90 3.18 16.75
C PRO A 193 -7.78 4.07 17.64
N GLU A 194 -9.09 3.86 17.65
CA GLU A 194 -10.07 4.66 18.39
C GLU A 194 -9.76 4.68 19.90
N LYS A 195 -9.34 3.55 20.47
CA LYS A 195 -8.98 3.42 21.89
C LYS A 195 -7.81 4.32 22.32
N PHE A 196 -7.08 4.85 21.34
CA PHE A 196 -5.94 5.74 21.53
C PHE A 196 -6.10 7.10 20.85
N GLY A 197 -7.26 7.38 20.24
CA GLY A 197 -7.60 8.68 19.65
C GLY A 197 -7.06 8.91 18.23
N TYR A 198 -6.81 7.85 17.45
CA TYR A 198 -6.27 7.94 16.09
C TYR A 198 -7.33 7.76 14.97
N THR A 199 -8.60 8.01 15.27
CA THR A 199 -9.71 7.71 14.35
C THR A 199 -9.66 8.52 13.06
N GLU A 200 -9.31 9.82 13.17
CA GLU A 200 -9.26 10.75 12.06
C GLU A 200 -8.03 10.51 11.18
N GLU A 201 -6.87 10.29 11.80
CA GLU A 201 -5.63 9.98 11.10
C GLU A 201 -5.74 8.67 10.31
N CYS A 202 -6.44 7.68 10.84
CA CYS A 202 -6.68 6.41 10.14
C CYS A 202 -7.76 6.50 9.03
N ALA A 203 -8.53 7.59 8.93
CA ALA A 203 -9.66 7.66 7.99
C ALA A 203 -9.24 7.50 6.51
N PRO A 204 -8.15 8.11 6.01
CA PRO A 204 -7.67 7.89 4.65
C PRO A 204 -7.31 6.43 4.37
N LEU A 205 -6.50 5.81 5.24
CA LEU A 205 -6.11 4.40 5.13
C LEU A 205 -7.36 3.49 5.14
N ARG A 206 -8.31 3.73 6.05
CA ARG A 206 -9.57 2.98 6.15
C ARG A 206 -10.37 3.05 4.85
N ASN A 207 -10.48 4.23 4.26
CA ASN A 207 -11.22 4.43 3.02
C ASN A 207 -10.56 3.67 1.85
N ILE A 208 -9.22 3.72 1.73
CA ILE A 208 -8.49 2.97 0.70
C ILE A 208 -8.70 1.46 0.85
N PHE A 209 -8.51 0.92 2.06
CA PHE A 209 -8.74 -0.51 2.31
C PHE A 209 -10.18 -0.92 2.04
N ARG A 210 -11.16 -0.09 2.43
CA ARG A 210 -12.58 -0.33 2.12
C ARG A 210 -12.81 -0.37 0.61
N GLN A 211 -12.34 0.62 -0.13
CA GLN A 211 -12.54 0.67 -1.58
C GLN A 211 -11.89 -0.53 -2.29
N THR A 212 -10.68 -0.89 -1.91
CA THR A 212 -9.98 -2.07 -2.44
C THR A 212 -10.73 -3.35 -2.11
N PHE A 213 -11.22 -3.49 -0.88
CA PHE A 213 -12.04 -4.64 -0.46
C PHE A 213 -13.33 -4.76 -1.28
N LEU A 214 -14.10 -3.69 -1.41
CA LEU A 214 -15.35 -3.68 -2.20
C LEU A 214 -15.12 -3.99 -3.69
N LYS A 215 -13.95 -3.60 -4.22
CA LYS A 215 -13.57 -3.91 -5.61
C LYS A 215 -13.20 -5.39 -5.80
N MET A 216 -12.63 -6.03 -4.78
CA MET A 216 -12.02 -7.36 -4.90
C MET A 216 -12.90 -8.50 -4.40
N ILE A 217 -13.85 -8.23 -3.51
CA ILE A 217 -14.66 -9.25 -2.84
C ILE A 217 -16.11 -9.14 -3.31
N ASP A 218 -16.61 -10.21 -3.91
CA ASP A 218 -18.02 -10.34 -4.29
C ASP A 218 -18.90 -10.20 -3.04
N HIS A 219 -19.99 -9.43 -3.15
CA HIS A 219 -20.87 -9.07 -2.02
C HIS A 219 -20.12 -8.38 -0.84
N GLY A 220 -18.97 -7.76 -1.11
CA GLY A 220 -18.18 -7.07 -0.09
C GLY A 220 -18.93 -5.93 0.61
N ASP A 221 -19.89 -5.29 -0.04
CA ASP A 221 -20.76 -4.27 0.56
C ASP A 221 -21.59 -4.83 1.73
N ILE A 222 -22.13 -6.03 1.56
CA ILE A 222 -22.88 -6.74 2.61
C ILE A 222 -21.94 -7.08 3.77
N TYR A 223 -20.79 -7.70 3.49
CA TYR A 223 -19.85 -8.13 4.53
C TYR A 223 -19.26 -6.96 5.31
N TRP A 224 -18.98 -5.84 4.62
CA TRP A 224 -18.53 -4.61 5.24
C TRP A 224 -19.61 -4.04 6.18
N SER A 225 -20.86 -4.00 5.72
CA SER A 225 -21.97 -3.45 6.50
C SER A 225 -22.27 -4.29 7.74
N GLU A 226 -22.24 -5.63 7.61
CA GLU A 226 -22.34 -6.58 8.73
C GLU A 226 -21.20 -6.30 9.74
N ALA A 227 -19.95 -6.23 9.28
CA ALA A 227 -18.80 -6.02 10.15
C ALA A 227 -18.80 -4.65 10.86
N VAL A 228 -19.32 -3.60 10.24
CA VAL A 228 -19.50 -2.29 10.91
C VAL A 228 -20.60 -2.37 11.98
N SER A 229 -21.72 -3.02 11.66
CA SER A 229 -22.86 -3.17 12.58
C SER A 229 -22.43 -3.93 13.84
N ASP A 230 -21.74 -5.06 13.66
CA ASP A 230 -21.21 -5.88 14.76
C ASP A 230 -20.28 -5.10 15.71
N LYS A 231 -19.59 -4.06 15.23
CA LYS A 231 -18.66 -3.24 16.03
C LYS A 231 -19.36 -2.05 16.68
N ASN A 232 -20.41 -1.51 16.07
CA ASN A 232 -21.26 -0.47 16.67
C ASN A 232 -22.12 -1.02 17.81
N ASP A 233 -22.55 -2.28 17.73
CA ASP A 233 -23.32 -2.95 18.79
C ASP A 233 -22.47 -3.30 20.04
N LEU A 234 -21.16 -3.03 20.01
CA LEU A 234 -20.21 -3.24 21.11
C LEU A 234 -19.84 -1.93 21.86
N LEU A 235 -20.50 -0.81 21.52
CA LEU A 235 -20.38 0.50 22.19
C LEU A 235 -21.65 0.82 23.00
#